data_AF-A0A0V0Z748-F1
#
_entry.id   AF-A0A0V0Z748-F1
#
_cell.length_a   1.000
_cell.length_b   1.000
_cell.length_c   1.000
_cell.angle_alpha   90.00
_cell.angle_beta   90.00
_cell.angle_gamma   90.00
#
_symmetry.space_group_name_H-M   'P 1'
#
loop_
_entity.id
_entity.type
_entity.pdbx_description
1 polymer ?
#
loop_
_entity_poly.entity_id
_entity_poly.type
_entity_poly.pdbx_seq_one_letter_code
_entity_poly.pdbx_strand_id
1 'polypeptide(L)'
;MSASNLVIISFLICTIAIINIHGELDILQYAKQTIYASDLKKHDQKFRKVVSVDSSTAANEDIVSITIHAKETTCAVSQQISIDKVYSKECTISTRKYEDIECFLTANSDRVGTLKCIYQTKH
;
A
#
# COMPACT_ATOMS: atom_id res chain seq x y z
N MET A 1 15.92 -10.83 -40.37
CA MET A 1 14.76 -10.67 -39.47
C MET A 1 15.31 -10.36 -38.10
N SER A 2 15.11 -9.12 -37.65
CA SER A 2 15.66 -8.56 -36.42
C SER A 2 14.99 -9.19 -35.20
N ALA A 3 15.78 -9.64 -34.22
CA ALA A 3 15.31 -10.23 -32.98
C ALA A 3 14.67 -9.14 -32.11
N SER A 4 13.35 -9.03 -32.19
CA SER A 4 12.52 -8.24 -31.29
C SER A 4 12.17 -9.07 -30.05
N ASN A 5 12.19 -8.40 -28.90
CA ASN A 5 11.51 -8.78 -27.66
C ASN A 5 12.20 -9.81 -26.77
N LEU A 6 13.07 -9.33 -25.88
CA LEU A 6 13.15 -9.83 -24.51
C LEU A 6 13.85 -8.78 -23.65
N VAL A 7 13.20 -7.63 -23.48
CA VAL A 7 13.42 -6.82 -22.28
C VAL A 7 12.78 -7.61 -21.15
N ILE A 8 13.54 -8.57 -20.59
CA ILE A 8 13.23 -9.20 -19.31
C ILE A 8 13.34 -8.06 -18.31
N ILE A 9 12.23 -7.36 -18.09
CA ILE A 9 12.09 -6.47 -16.94
C ILE A 9 12.15 -7.39 -15.73
N SER A 10 13.36 -7.49 -15.18
CA SER A 10 13.69 -8.14 -13.92
C SER A 10 12.97 -7.41 -12.78
N PHE A 11 11.66 -7.58 -12.67
CA PHE A 11 10.86 -7.30 -11.47
C PHE A 11 11.00 -8.46 -10.47
N LEU A 12 12.24 -8.89 -10.25
CA LEU A 12 12.62 -9.90 -9.28
C LEU A 12 12.85 -9.18 -7.94
N ILE A 13 11.78 -8.61 -7.39
CA ILE A 13 11.76 -8.20 -5.98
C ILE A 13 11.36 -9.45 -5.17
N CYS A 14 12.25 -10.45 -5.17
CA CYS A 14 12.25 -11.48 -4.14
C CYS A 14 12.83 -10.86 -2.88
N THR A 15 12.01 -10.18 -2.09
CA THR A 15 12.32 -9.88 -0.69
C THR A 15 11.49 -10.80 0.20
N ILE A 16 11.83 -12.08 0.18
CA ILE A 16 11.49 -13.00 1.26
C ILE A 16 12.62 -12.86 2.29
N ALA A 17 12.49 -11.88 3.19
CA ALA A 17 13.34 -11.62 4.36
C ALA A 17 12.75 -10.34 4.99
N ILE A 18 12.27 -10.24 6.23
CA ILE A 18 12.62 -10.91 7.49
C ILE A 18 11.40 -10.79 8.41
N ILE A 19 10.52 -11.80 8.47
CA ILE A 19 9.51 -11.86 9.55
C ILE A 19 10.19 -12.50 10.75
N ASN A 20 11.00 -11.74 11.48
CA ASN A 20 11.38 -12.09 12.86
C ASN A 20 11.96 -10.88 13.59
N ILE A 21 11.40 -10.59 14.76
CA ILE A 21 11.80 -9.61 15.80
C ILE A 21 11.22 -8.16 15.69
N HIS A 22 10.58 -7.77 14.56
CA HIS A 22 10.04 -6.39 14.36
C HIS A 22 8.60 -6.32 13.79
N GLY A 23 7.74 -7.29 14.10
CA GLY A 23 6.46 -7.53 13.40
C GLY A 23 5.59 -6.30 13.11
N GLU A 24 5.37 -5.40 14.09
CA GLU A 24 4.48 -4.23 13.89
C GLU A 24 5.11 -3.14 12.98
N LEU A 25 6.41 -2.86 13.16
CA LEU A 25 7.14 -1.87 12.36
C LEU A 25 7.28 -2.34 10.90
N ASP A 26 7.44 -3.65 10.71
CA ASP A 26 7.49 -4.30 9.41
C ASP A 26 6.14 -4.23 8.68
N ILE A 27 5.04 -4.52 9.38
CA ILE A 27 3.67 -4.44 8.84
C ILE A 27 3.31 -3.00 8.43
N LEU A 28 3.62 -1.99 9.26
CA LEU A 28 3.36 -0.60 8.92
C LEU A 28 4.14 -0.17 7.67
N GLN A 29 5.42 -0.52 7.58
CA GLN A 29 6.25 -0.17 6.42
C GLN A 29 5.74 -0.87 5.16
N TYR A 30 5.38 -2.14 5.26
CA TYR A 30 4.78 -2.91 4.19
C TYR A 30 3.46 -2.31 3.71
N ALA A 31 2.58 -1.88 4.62
CA ALA A 31 1.33 -1.20 4.30
C ALA A 31 1.59 0.12 3.56
N LYS A 32 2.56 0.92 4.01
CA LYS A 32 2.94 2.18 3.35
C LYS A 32 3.38 1.96 1.91
N GLN A 33 4.24 0.97 1.68
CA GLN A 33 4.73 0.60 0.35
C GLN A 33 3.60 0.06 -0.53
N THR A 34 2.72 -0.77 0.03
CA THR A 34 1.58 -1.37 -0.68
C THR A 34 0.60 -0.29 -1.16
N ILE A 35 0.23 0.66 -0.30
CA ILE A 35 -0.66 1.77 -0.67
C ILE A 35 0.01 2.65 -1.72
N TYR A 36 1.27 3.03 -1.52
CA TYR A 36 2.00 3.87 -2.48
C TYR A 36 2.09 3.21 -3.87
N ALA A 37 2.48 1.94 -3.94
CA ALA A 37 2.52 1.19 -5.19
C ALA A 37 1.14 1.03 -5.83
N SER A 38 0.08 0.90 -5.03
CA SER A 38 -1.30 0.91 -5.52
C SER A 38 -1.71 2.26 -6.11
N ASP A 39 -1.27 3.37 -5.51
CA ASP A 39 -1.62 4.72 -5.97
C ASP A 39 -0.97 5.05 -7.31
N LEU A 40 0.29 4.62 -7.51
CA LEU A 40 1.01 4.82 -8.77
C LEU A 40 0.29 4.18 -9.98
N LYS A 41 -0.60 3.20 -9.76
CA LYS A 41 -1.42 2.59 -10.83
C LYS A 41 -2.59 3.47 -11.27
N LYS A 42 -2.91 4.55 -10.54
CA LYS A 42 -4.07 5.44 -10.78
C LYS A 42 -3.61 6.91 -10.79
N HIS A 43 -3.11 7.35 -11.94
CA HIS A 43 -2.43 8.64 -12.10
C HIS A 43 -3.33 9.88 -11.86
N ASP A 44 -4.62 9.71 -12.04
CA ASP A 44 -5.71 10.69 -11.93
C ASP A 44 -6.28 10.80 -10.50
N GLN A 45 -5.62 10.16 -9.52
CA GLN A 45 -5.97 10.25 -8.10
C GLN A 45 -4.93 11.03 -7.29
N LYS A 46 -5.23 11.22 -6.01
CA LYS A 46 -4.26 11.72 -5.03
C LYS A 46 -3.62 10.57 -4.28
N PHE A 47 -2.40 10.79 -3.79
CA PHE A 47 -1.76 9.83 -2.90
C PHE A 47 -2.57 9.64 -1.63
N ARG A 48 -2.57 8.42 -1.11
CA ARG A 48 -3.11 8.05 0.19
C ARG A 48 -1.95 7.84 1.17
N LYS A 49 -2.14 8.30 2.40
CA LYS A 49 -1.18 8.17 3.50
C LYS A 49 -1.76 7.21 4.53
N VAL A 50 -1.03 6.12 4.81
CA VAL A 50 -1.37 5.19 5.90
C VAL A 50 -1.23 5.92 7.23
N VAL A 51 -2.26 5.80 8.07
CA VAL A 51 -2.34 6.41 9.40
C VAL A 51 -2.15 5.36 10.48
N SER A 52 -2.77 4.19 10.31
CA SER A 52 -2.63 3.04 11.22
C SER A 52 -2.82 1.74 10.46
N VAL A 53 -2.41 0.64 11.08
CA VAL A 53 -2.60 -0.71 10.55
C VAL A 53 -3.02 -1.60 11.70
N ASP A 54 -4.04 -2.41 11.45
CA ASP A 54 -4.43 -3.52 12.31
C ASP A 54 -4.09 -4.82 11.60
N SER A 55 -3.64 -5.83 12.35
CA SER A 55 -3.41 -7.16 11.82
C SER A 55 -4.00 -8.22 12.74
N SER A 56 -4.62 -9.23 12.16
CA SER A 56 -5.09 -10.41 12.88
C SER A 56 -4.66 -11.67 12.15
N THR A 57 -4.29 -12.68 12.91
CA THR A 57 -4.06 -14.03 12.39
C THR A 57 -5.29 -14.85 12.72
N ALA A 58 -5.88 -15.50 11.72
CA ALA A 58 -6.97 -16.43 11.98
C ALA A 58 -6.41 -17.62 12.77
N ALA A 59 -7.02 -17.92 13.93
CA ALA A 59 -6.65 -19.10 14.70
C ALA A 59 -6.83 -20.33 13.79
N ASN A 60 -5.73 -21.06 13.56
CA ASN A 60 -5.63 -22.28 12.73
C ASN A 60 -5.35 -22.10 11.23
N GLU A 61 -5.04 -20.88 10.76
CA GLU A 61 -4.62 -20.67 9.36
C GLU A 61 -3.31 -19.87 9.32
N ASP A 62 -2.40 -20.22 8.39
CA ASP A 62 -1.21 -19.42 8.03
C ASP A 62 -1.59 -18.11 7.30
N ILE A 63 -2.82 -17.62 7.52
CA ILE A 63 -3.39 -16.44 6.86
C ILE A 63 -3.38 -15.27 7.86
N VAL A 64 -2.64 -14.24 7.49
CA VAL A 64 -2.61 -12.93 8.14
C VAL A 64 -3.56 -12.00 7.39
N SER A 65 -4.53 -11.45 8.12
CA SER A 65 -5.39 -10.37 7.64
C SER A 65 -4.83 -9.03 8.10
N ILE A 66 -4.67 -8.09 7.19
CA ILE A 66 -4.16 -6.75 7.44
C ILE A 66 -5.22 -5.74 7.02
N THR A 67 -5.64 -4.90 7.96
CA THR A 67 -6.50 -3.74 7.73
C THR A 67 -5.65 -2.48 7.80
N ILE A 68 -5.58 -1.75 6.70
CA ILE A 68 -4.80 -0.54 6.53
C ILE A 68 -5.75 0.65 6.56
N HIS A 69 -5.61 1.52 7.55
CA HIS A 69 -6.34 2.77 7.63
C HIS A 69 -5.53 3.87 6.96
N ALA A 70 -6.12 4.53 5.96
CA ALA A 70 -5.46 5.54 5.16
C ALA A 70 -6.34 6.78 4.98
N LYS A 71 -5.69 7.91 4.71
CA LYS A 71 -6.37 9.16 4.35
C LYS A 71 -5.86 9.66 3.01
N GLU A 72 -6.75 10.28 2.24
CA GLU A 72 -6.35 11.02 1.04
C GLU A 72 -5.41 12.18 1.44
N THR A 73 -4.39 12.46 0.64
CA THR A 73 -3.50 13.61 0.82
C THR A 73 -3.90 14.77 -0.10
N THR A 74 -3.20 15.90 -0.01
CA THR A 74 -3.32 17.02 -0.95
C THR A 74 -2.53 16.83 -2.24
N CYS A 75 -1.60 15.86 -2.26
CA CYS A 75 -0.67 15.60 -3.35
C CYS A 75 -1.29 14.72 -4.45
N ALA A 76 -1.19 15.15 -5.70
CA ALA A 76 -1.65 14.37 -6.84
C ALA A 76 -0.61 13.31 -7.26
N VAL A 77 -1.07 12.13 -7.66
CA VAL A 77 -0.17 11.06 -8.15
C VAL A 77 0.60 11.53 -9.39
N SER A 78 -0.01 12.38 -10.22
CA SER A 78 0.60 12.98 -11.41
C SER A 78 1.85 13.82 -11.15
N GLN A 79 2.09 14.22 -9.90
CA GLN A 79 3.29 14.97 -9.51
C GLN A 79 4.51 14.06 -9.28
N GLN A 80 4.36 12.73 -9.39
CA GLN A 80 5.43 11.73 -9.25
C GLN A 80 6.25 11.89 -7.95
N ILE A 81 5.53 12.19 -6.86
CA ILE A 81 6.15 12.43 -5.55
C ILE A 81 6.66 11.11 -4.98
N SER A 82 7.91 11.11 -4.49
CA SER A 82 8.53 9.95 -3.83
C SER A 82 7.78 9.55 -2.56
N ILE A 83 7.82 8.26 -2.20
CA ILE A 83 7.19 7.76 -0.97
C ILE A 83 7.57 8.55 0.28
N ASP A 84 8.85 8.89 0.47
CA ASP A 84 9.31 9.64 1.64
C ASP A 84 8.64 11.01 1.76
N LYS A 85 8.48 11.71 0.63
CA LYS A 85 7.78 12.99 0.55
C LYS A 85 6.28 12.85 0.77
N VAL A 86 5.66 11.79 0.26
CA VAL A 86 4.25 11.48 0.57
C VAL A 86 4.07 11.31 2.08
N TYR A 87 4.99 10.61 2.75
CA TYR A 87 4.94 10.39 4.20
C TYR A 87 5.48 11.56 5.04
N SER A 88 6.09 12.57 4.43
CA SER A 88 6.55 13.79 5.08
C SER A 88 5.40 14.79 5.36
N LYS A 89 5.76 16.00 5.82
CA LYS A 89 4.84 17.13 5.99
C LYS A 89 4.44 17.82 4.68
N GLU A 90 5.12 17.52 3.56
CA GLU A 90 4.82 18.11 2.24
C GLU A 90 3.41 17.71 1.76
N CYS A 91 3.06 16.42 1.89
CA CYS A 91 1.73 15.91 1.52
C CYS A 91 0.83 15.82 2.75
N THR A 92 0.11 16.90 3.01
CA THR A 92 -0.85 17.00 4.11
C THR A 92 -2.11 16.17 3.84
N ILE A 93 -2.77 15.71 4.91
CA ILE A 93 -4.03 14.97 4.82
C ILE A 93 -5.16 15.90 4.34
N SER A 94 -6.00 15.41 3.45
CA SER A 94 -7.17 16.08 2.88
C SER A 94 -8.44 15.31 3.27
N THR A 95 -9.40 16.00 3.88
CA THR A 95 -10.73 15.47 4.21
C THR A 95 -11.82 15.99 3.27
N ARG A 96 -11.42 16.54 2.11
CA ARG A 96 -12.36 17.18 1.16
C ARG A 96 -13.33 16.20 0.50
N LYS A 97 -12.87 14.98 0.23
CA LYS A 97 -13.63 13.96 -0.53
C LYS A 97 -13.97 12.74 0.31
N TYR A 98 -12.98 12.24 1.03
CA TYR A 98 -13.10 11.08 1.88
C TYR A 98 -12.74 11.47 3.31
N GLU A 99 -13.57 11.06 4.26
CA GLU A 99 -13.23 11.18 5.67
C GLU A 99 -12.31 10.04 6.08
N ASP A 100 -12.52 8.85 5.53
CA ASP A 100 -11.70 7.68 5.82
C ASP A 100 -11.57 6.72 4.63
N ILE A 101 -10.49 5.94 4.63
CA ILE A 101 -10.23 4.90 3.63
C ILE A 101 -9.69 3.67 4.35
N GLU A 102 -10.46 2.59 4.33
CA GLU A 102 -10.06 1.30 4.90
C GLU A 102 -9.68 0.35 3.76
N CYS A 103 -8.46 -0.19 3.80
CA CYS A 103 -7.99 -1.16 2.84
C CYS A 103 -7.69 -2.51 3.49
N PHE A 104 -8.09 -3.60 2.84
CA PHE A 104 -7.97 -4.96 3.32
C PHE A 104 -6.99 -5.72 2.44
N LEU A 105 -6.09 -6.45 3.09
CA LEU A 105 -5.14 -7.34 2.47
C LEU A 105 -5.10 -8.65 3.26
N THR A 106 -5.11 -9.78 2.56
CA THR A 106 -4.83 -11.07 3.16
C THR A 106 -3.48 -11.56 2.63
N ALA A 107 -2.66 -12.15 3.48
CA ALA A 107 -1.38 -12.72 3.09
C ALA A 107 -1.18 -14.07 3.79
N ASN A 108 -0.55 -15.02 3.10
CA ASN A 108 -0.05 -16.25 3.70
C ASN A 108 1.40 -16.50 3.22
N SER A 109 2.01 -17.61 3.64
CA SER A 109 3.39 -17.95 3.28
C SER A 109 3.66 -17.98 1.77
N ASP A 110 2.64 -18.25 0.96
CA ASP A 110 2.79 -18.50 -0.48
C ASP A 110 2.21 -17.40 -1.37
N ARG A 111 1.29 -16.57 -0.84
CA ARG A 111 0.45 -15.66 -1.63
C ARG A 111 0.08 -14.41 -0.84
N VAL A 112 0.17 -13.28 -1.53
CA VAL A 112 -0.45 -12.02 -1.11
C VAL A 112 -1.73 -11.81 -1.92
N GLY A 113 -2.84 -11.60 -1.22
CA GLY A 113 -4.15 -11.33 -1.79
C GLY A 113 -4.26 -9.94 -2.42
N THR A 114 -5.38 -9.68 -3.10
CA THR A 114 -5.64 -8.39 -3.74
C THR A 114 -6.01 -7.33 -2.70
N LEU A 115 -5.35 -6.17 -2.78
CA LEU A 115 -5.72 -4.98 -2.00
C LEU A 115 -7.13 -4.51 -2.39
N LYS A 116 -8.06 -4.52 -1.44
CA LYS A 116 -9.43 -3.98 -1.59
C LYS A 116 -9.59 -2.78 -0.70
N CYS A 117 -10.23 -1.70 -1.16
CA CYS A 117 -10.40 -0.50 -0.34
C CYS A 117 -11.85 -0.01 -0.35
N ILE A 118 -12.33 0.39 0.82
CA ILE A 118 -13.62 1.02 1.07
C ILE A 118 -13.36 2.50 1.35
N TYR A 119 -14.14 3.38 0.71
CA TYR A 119 -13.97 4.83 0.78
C TYR A 119 -15.19 5.43 1.48
N GLN A 120 -14.99 6.00 2.66
CA GLN A 120 -16.06 6.67 3.42
C GLN A 120 -16.10 8.15 3.04
N THR A 121 -17.22 8.59 2.46
CA THR A 121 -17.44 9.99 2.06
C THR A 121 -18.05 10.78 3.21
N LYS A 122 -17.76 12.08 3.24
CA LYS A 122 -18.42 13.00 4.16
C LYS A 122 -19.91 13.14 3.79
N HIS A 123 -20.78 13.02 4.79
CA HIS A 123 -22.21 13.33 4.66
C HIS A 123 -22.46 14.84 4.71
#